data_AF-A0A8H9LYE8-F1
#
_entry.id   AF-A0A8H9LYE8-F1
#
_cell.length_a   1.000
_cell.length_b   1.000
_cell.length_c   1.000
_cell.angle_alpha   90.00
_cell.angle_beta   90.00
_cell.angle_gamma   90.00
#
_symmetry.space_group_name_H-M   'P 1'
#
loop_
_entity.id
_entity.type
_entity.pdbx_description
1 polymer ?
#
loop_
_entity_poly.entity_id
_entity_poly.type
_entity_poly.pdbx_seq_one_letter_code
_entity_poly.pdbx_strand_id
1 'polypeptide(L)' 'MTRFFVEDVNNHRFRYHLLRLQAMAGLTEQDVEELGELGRLVFQNGQTPNQAADQAAKIAGRPDASPLAITIAGIV' A
#
# COMPACT_ATOMS: atom_id res chain seq x y z
N MET A 1 -15.45 18.89 -0.81
CA MET A 1 -15.03 18.60 0.58
C MET A 1 -15.15 17.11 0.92
N THR A 2 -16.21 16.42 0.51
CA THR A 2 -16.47 15.01 0.85
C THR A 2 -15.45 14.00 0.30
N ARG A 3 -14.80 14.28 -0.84
CA ARG A 3 -13.87 13.36 -1.50
C ARG A 3 -12.59 13.12 -0.70
N PHE A 4 -11.89 14.19 -0.29
CA PHE A 4 -10.68 14.10 0.53
C PHE A 4 -10.92 13.31 1.83
N PHE A 5 -12.06 13.53 2.47
CA PHE A 5 -12.44 12.80 3.68
C PHE A 5 -12.59 11.29 3.43
N VAL A 6 -13.16 10.90 2.29
CA VAL A 6 -13.29 9.48 1.91
C VAL A 6 -11.92 8.85 1.60
N GLU A 7 -11.04 9.58 0.93
CA GLU A 7 -9.67 9.12 0.61
C GLU A 7 -8.86 8.90 1.90
N ASP A 8 -8.95 9.80 2.87
CA ASP A 8 -8.30 9.67 4.18
C ASP A 8 -8.87 8.51 5.01
N VAL A 9 -10.20 8.33 5.04
CA VAL A 9 -10.83 7.20 5.74
C VAL A 9 -10.39 5.86 5.14
N ASN A 10 -10.32 5.77 3.81
CA ASN A 10 -9.85 4.57 3.13
C ASN A 10 -8.39 4.28 3.43
N ASN A 11 -7.53 5.30 3.41
CA ASN A 11 -6.12 5.15 3.75
C ASN A 11 -5.93 4.69 5.21
N HIS A 12 -6.66 5.29 6.15
CA HIS A 12 -6.58 4.92 7.56
C HIS A 12 -7.02 3.47 7.81
N ARG A 13 -8.12 3.04 7.19
CA ARG A 13 -8.58 1.64 7.24
C ARG A 13 -7.58 0.69 6.62
N PHE A 14 -7.01 1.06 5.48
CA PHE A 14 -6.01 0.25 4.81
C PHE A 14 -4.76 0.07 5.67
N ARG A 15 -4.24 1.15 6.28
CA ARG A 15 -3.13 1.08 7.25
C ARG A 15 -3.44 0.16 8.42
N TYR A 16 -4.65 0.21 8.96
CA TYR A 16 -5.06 -0.71 10.03
C TYR A 16 -4.98 -2.19 9.59
N HIS A 17 -5.43 -2.50 8.36
CA HIS A 17 -5.33 -3.86 7.83
C HIS A 17 -3.89 -4.31 7.60
N LEU A 18 -3.01 -3.42 7.13
CA LEU A 18 -1.58 -3.72 6.98
C LEU A 18 -0.92 -4.05 8.32
N LEU A 19 -1.17 -3.27 9.37
CA LEU A 19 -0.65 -3.55 10.71
C LEU A 19 -1.15 -4.89 11.26
N ARG A 20 -2.40 -5.26 10.96
CA ARG A 20 -2.91 -6.58 11.34
C ARG A 20 -2.21 -7.71 10.58
N LEU A 21 -1.95 -7.53 9.29
CA LEU A 21 -1.22 -8.51 8.47
C LEU A 21 0.26 -8.59 8.86
N GLN A 22 0.88 -7.51 9.33
CA GLN A 22 2.20 -7.53 9.96
C GLN A 22 2.22 -8.45 11.17
N ALA A 23 1.25 -8.30 12.07
CA ALA A 23 1.17 -9.12 13.28
C ALA A 23 0.82 -10.60 13.00
N MET A 24 0.10 -10.91 11.92
CA MET A 24 -0.49 -12.24 11.71
C MET A 24 0.05 -13.02 10.51
N ALA A 25 0.58 -12.36 9.50
CA ALA A 25 0.88 -12.93 8.18
C ALA A 25 2.28 -12.59 7.65
N GLY A 26 3.13 -12.01 8.51
CA GLY A 26 4.56 -11.84 8.21
C GLY A 26 4.89 -10.67 7.28
N LEU A 27 4.05 -9.62 7.21
CA LEU A 27 4.54 -8.35 6.67
C LEU A 27 5.66 -7.82 7.56
N THR A 28 6.68 -7.25 6.96
CA THR A 28 7.70 -6.48 7.68
C THR A 28 7.20 -5.05 7.93
N GLU A 29 7.87 -4.31 8.80
CA GLU A 29 7.58 -2.88 8.99
C GLU A 29 7.76 -2.11 7.67
N GLN A 30 8.81 -2.43 6.90
CA GLN A 30 9.05 -1.83 5.60
C GLN A 30 7.95 -2.17 4.57
N ASP A 31 7.40 -3.39 4.61
CA ASP A 31 6.24 -3.72 3.76
C ASP A 31 5.02 -2.88 4.10
N VAL A 32 4.76 -2.66 5.39
CA VAL A 32 3.63 -1.84 5.84
C VAL A 32 3.79 -0.39 5.37
N GLU A 33 5.01 0.16 5.43
CA GLU A 33 5.30 1.50 4.94
C GLU A 33 5.10 1.60 3.41
N GLU A 34 5.68 0.68 2.65
CA GLU A 34 5.64 0.74 1.19
C GLU A 34 4.25 0.45 0.63
N LEU A 35 3.52 -0.50 1.23
CA LEU A 35 2.12 -0.75 0.90
C LEU A 35 1.25 0.44 1.34
N GLY A 36 1.50 1.03 2.50
CA GLY A 36 0.77 2.22 2.97
C GLY A 36 0.89 3.39 1.98
N GLU A 37 2.09 3.59 1.43
CA GLU A 37 2.33 4.56 0.37
C GLU A 37 1.60 4.19 -0.92
N LEU A 38 1.66 2.91 -1.36
CA LEU A 38 0.88 2.44 -2.50
C LEU A 38 -0.62 2.72 -2.34
N GLY A 39 -1.19 2.42 -1.17
CA GLY A 39 -2.59 2.73 -0.85
C GLY A 39 -2.86 4.24 -0.89
N ARG A 40 -1.93 5.07 -0.42
CA ARG A 40 -2.04 6.54 -0.52
C ARG A 40 -2.11 6.99 -1.97
N LEU A 41 -1.22 6.49 -2.82
CA LEU A 41 -1.18 6.79 -4.26
C LEU A 41 -2.47 6.36 -4.97
N VAL A 42 -3.02 5.19 -4.61
CA VAL A 42 -4.25 4.64 -5.21
C VAL A 42 -5.50 5.41 -4.76
N PHE A 43 -5.62 5.72 -3.47
CA PHE A 43 -6.82 6.38 -2.95
C PHE A 43 -6.83 7.88 -3.25
N GLN A 44 -5.67 8.54 -3.26
CA GLN A 44 -5.56 9.94 -3.63
C GLN A 44 -5.45 10.05 -5.15
N ASN A 45 -6.60 10.05 -5.83
CA ASN A 45 -6.80 10.13 -7.30
C ASN A 45 -6.06 11.29 -8.04
N GLY A 46 -5.23 12.07 -7.36
CA GLY A 46 -4.40 13.14 -7.94
C GLY A 46 -2.97 12.72 -8.28
N GLN A 47 -2.55 11.51 -7.91
CA GLN A 47 -1.25 10.96 -8.31
C GLN A 47 -1.43 10.07 -9.53
N THR A 48 -0.66 10.33 -10.58
CA THR A 48 -0.84 9.68 -11.88
C THR A 48 -0.75 8.16 -11.72
N PRO A 49 -1.53 7.37 -12.48
CA PRO A 49 -1.50 5.89 -12.43
C PRO A 49 -0.08 5.30 -12.44
N ASN A 50 0.84 6.01 -13.09
CA ASN A 50 2.26 5.66 -13.16
C ASN A 50 2.93 5.61 -11.78
N GLN A 51 2.58 6.49 -10.83
CA GLN A 51 3.23 6.51 -9.52
C GLN A 51 2.85 5.30 -8.66
N ALA A 52 1.59 4.87 -8.72
CA ALA A 52 1.15 3.64 -8.07
C ALA A 52 1.83 2.42 -8.71
N ALA A 53 1.93 2.38 -10.04
CA ALA A 53 2.64 1.32 -10.76
C ALA A 53 4.14 1.28 -10.42
N ASP A 54 4.81 2.44 -10.35
CA ASP A 54 6.21 2.56 -9.97
C ASP A 54 6.44 2.07 -8.53
N GLN A 55 5.53 2.42 -7.61
CA GLN A 55 5.59 1.96 -6.23
C GLN A 55 5.35 0.45 -6.12
N ALA A 56 4.41 -0.11 -6.88
CA ALA A 56 4.19 -1.56 -6.93
C ALA A 56 5.42 -2.29 -7.50
N ALA A 57 6.03 -1.76 -8.56
CA ALA A 57 7.26 -2.30 -9.14
C ALA A 57 8.44 -2.23 -8.16
N LYS A 58 8.54 -1.16 -7.37
CA LYS A 58 9.55 -1.03 -6.31
C LYS A 58 9.39 -2.15 -5.27
N ILE A 59 8.18 -2.41 -4.79
CA ILE A 59 7.91 -3.50 -3.83
C ILE A 59 8.27 -4.85 -4.44
N ALA A 60 7.85 -5.10 -5.68
CA ALA A 60 8.14 -6.37 -6.37
C ALA A 60 9.63 -6.60 -6.65
N GLY A 61 10.40 -5.52 -6.88
CA GLY A 61 11.84 -5.59 -7.14
C GLY A 61 12.71 -5.63 -5.89
N ARG A 62 12.14 -5.49 -4.69
CA ARG A 62 12.88 -5.45 -3.44
C ARG A 62 13.31 -6.88 -3.03
N PRO A 63 14.62 -7.15 -2.80
CA PRO A 63 15.10 -8.51 -2.54
C PRO A 63 14.52 -9.18 -1.28
N ASP A 64 14.10 -8.37 -0.31
CA ASP A 64 13.56 -8.77 0.99
C ASP A 64 12.08 -8.40 1.16
N ALA A 65 11.36 -8.13 0.07
CA ALA A 65 9.90 -7.99 0.12
C ALA A 65 9.27 -9.31 0.55
N SER A 66 8.34 -9.24 1.50
CA SER A 66 7.58 -10.44 1.87
C SER A 66 6.73 -10.90 0.69
N PRO A 67 6.50 -12.21 0.51
CA PRO A 67 5.64 -12.73 -0.56
C PRO A 67 4.23 -12.13 -0.53
N LEU A 68 3.73 -11.81 0.67
CA LEU A 68 2.45 -11.16 0.85
C LEU A 68 2.47 -9.71 0.35
N ALA A 69 3.53 -8.94 0.61
CA ALA A 69 3.67 -7.59 0.09
C ALA A 69 3.71 -7.56 -1.44
N ILE A 70 4.47 -8.49 -2.05
CA ILE A 70 4.52 -8.66 -3.51
C ILE A 70 3.13 -8.99 -4.06
N THR A 71 2.42 -9.91 -3.40
CA THR A 71 1.06 -10.31 -3.82
C THR A 71 0.08 -9.14 -3.77
N ILE A 72 0.09 -8.35 -2.68
CA ILE A 72 -0.79 -7.19 -2.55
C ILE A 72 -0.44 -6.13 -3.60
N ALA A 73 0.85 -5.87 -3.83
CA ALA A 73 1.30 -4.90 -4.83
C ALA A 73 0.88 -5.30 -6.26
N GLY A 74 0.80 -6.60 -6.57
CA GLY A 74 0.38 -7.09 -7.89
C GLY A 74 -1.13 -7.09 -8.15
N ILE A 75 -1.96 -6.71 -7.17
CA ILE A 75 -3.42 -6.56 -7.36
C ILE A 75 -3.77 -5.17 -7.93
N VAL A 76 -2.90 -4.18 -7.68
CA VAL A 76 -3.05 -2.78 -8.10
C VAL A 76 -2.54 -2.61 -9.52
#